data_AF-A0A2D5ZCX2-F1
#
_entry.id   AF-A0A2D5ZCX2-F1
#
_cell.length_a   1.000
_cell.length_b   1.000
_cell.length_c   1.000
_cell.angle_alpha   90.00
_cell.angle_beta   90.00
_cell.angle_gamma   90.00
#
_symmetry.space_group_name_H-M   'P 1'
#
loop_
_entity.id
_entity.type
_entity.pdbx_description
1 polymer ?
#
loop_
_entity_poly.entity_id
_entity_poly.type
_entity_poly.pdbx_seq_one_letter_code
_entity_poly.pdbx_strand_id
1 'polypeptide(L)'
;MRFFVWPGGPARQIDVITDWDVGNVIASLEEHVQDLLDVAIDWMSYVGDWLEGDALCRVYGRPLEVPPALRAADGIETRWLTEDELNEPGFAAEMLTGFEGDALQRWLHEPIRRGIGLSQQRAGLKG
;
A
#
# COMPACT_ATOMS: atom_id res chain seq x y z
N MET A 1 2.51 23.38 3.38
CA MET A 1 3.35 22.24 3.81
C MET A 1 3.02 21.10 2.87
N ARG A 2 4.01 20.46 2.26
CA ARG A 2 3.82 19.27 1.41
C ARG A 2 4.19 18.05 2.24
N PHE A 3 3.41 16.98 2.15
CA PHE A 3 3.66 15.73 2.84
C PHE A 3 3.68 14.60 1.81
N PHE A 4 4.48 13.57 2.08
CA PHE A 4 4.40 12.30 1.37
C PHE A 4 3.30 11.45 1.98
N VAL A 5 2.56 10.79 1.10
CA VAL A 5 1.55 9.78 1.45
C VAL A 5 1.76 8.58 0.56
N TRP A 6 1.49 7.40 1.08
CA TRP A 6 1.48 6.18 0.28
C TRP A 6 0.17 6.04 -0.47
N PRO A 7 0.18 5.46 -1.69
CA PRO A 7 -1.04 5.24 -2.43
C PRO A 7 -1.93 4.23 -1.69
N GLY A 8 -3.19 4.59 -1.50
CA GLY A 8 -4.15 3.81 -0.73
C GLY A 8 -5.40 4.63 -0.41
N GLY A 9 -6.24 4.09 0.45
CA GLY A 9 -7.47 4.73 0.86
C GLY A 9 -8.34 3.82 1.73
N PRO A 10 -9.53 4.29 2.12
CA PRO A 10 -10.44 3.53 2.98
C PRO A 10 -10.84 2.21 2.33
N ALA A 11 -10.68 1.10 3.05
CA ALA A 11 -11.19 -0.18 2.57
C ALA A 11 -12.73 -0.14 2.50
N ARG A 12 -13.29 -0.59 1.37
CA ARG A 12 -14.73 -0.80 1.24
C ARG A 12 -15.05 -2.18 1.80
N GLN A 13 -15.97 -2.23 2.76
CA GLN A 13 -16.52 -3.51 3.21
C GLN A 13 -17.47 -4.02 2.13
N ILE A 14 -17.06 -5.07 1.42
CA ILE A 14 -17.93 -5.77 0.47
C ILE A 14 -18.50 -6.97 1.23
N ASP A 15 -19.80 -6.95 1.50
CA ASP A 15 -20.53 -8.02 2.21
C ASP A 15 -20.55 -9.31 1.38
N VAL A 16 -19.46 -10.06 1.37
CA VAL A 16 -19.43 -11.40 0.77
C VAL A 16 -18.55 -12.31 1.61
N ILE A 17 -19.24 -13.08 2.45
CA ILE A 17 -18.76 -14.26 3.19
C ILE A 17 -17.76 -13.90 4.31
N THR A 18 -18.22 -14.08 5.56
CA THR A 18 -17.37 -14.12 6.77
C THR A 18 -16.12 -14.97 6.52
N ASP A 19 -14.95 -14.42 6.87
CA ASP A 19 -13.59 -15.02 6.80
C ASP A 19 -12.70 -14.63 5.60
N TRP A 20 -13.07 -13.65 4.76
CA TRP A 20 -12.21 -13.21 3.63
C TRP A 20 -11.91 -11.70 3.56
N ASP A 21 -11.83 -11.03 4.71
CA ASP A 21 -11.51 -9.60 4.85
C ASP A 21 -10.25 -9.16 4.08
N VAL A 22 -9.27 -10.06 3.96
CA VAL A 22 -8.03 -9.81 3.22
C VAL A 22 -8.31 -9.53 1.74
N GLY A 23 -9.23 -10.23 1.10
CA GLY A 23 -9.53 -10.01 -0.32
C GLY A 23 -10.24 -8.69 -0.60
N ASN A 24 -11.09 -8.24 0.31
CA ASN A 24 -11.81 -6.96 0.20
C ASN A 24 -10.87 -5.76 0.38
N VAL A 25 -9.95 -5.86 1.35
CA VAL A 25 -8.93 -4.83 1.57
C VAL A 25 -7.95 -4.79 0.39
N ILE A 26 -7.52 -5.95 -0.13
CA ILE A 26 -6.67 -6.02 -1.33
C ILE A 26 -7.37 -5.42 -2.54
N ALA A 27 -8.64 -5.75 -2.79
CA ALA A 27 -9.41 -5.18 -3.91
C ALA A 27 -9.55 -3.66 -3.79
N SER A 28 -9.85 -3.16 -2.59
CA SER A 28 -9.90 -1.72 -2.34
C SER A 28 -8.55 -1.06 -2.62
N LEU A 29 -7.44 -1.67 -2.19
CA LEU A 29 -6.11 -1.13 -2.45
C LEU A 29 -5.75 -1.16 -3.94
N GLU A 30 -6.11 -2.23 -4.67
CA GLU A 30 -5.94 -2.32 -6.13
C GLU A 30 -6.68 -1.17 -6.84
N GLU A 31 -7.93 -0.90 -6.48
CA GLU A 31 -8.70 0.23 -7.01
C GLU A 31 -8.03 1.58 -6.71
N HIS A 32 -7.67 1.85 -5.45
CA HIS A 32 -7.06 3.14 -5.08
C HIS A 32 -5.73 3.38 -5.81
N VAL A 33 -4.88 2.36 -5.94
CA VAL A 33 -3.60 2.51 -6.62
C VAL A 33 -3.80 2.74 -8.12
N GLN A 34 -4.75 2.04 -8.73
CA GLN A 34 -5.11 2.26 -10.13
C GLN A 34 -5.65 3.68 -10.36
N ASP A 35 -6.52 4.18 -9.48
CA ASP A 35 -7.11 5.52 -9.60
C ASP A 35 -6.09 6.63 -9.33
N LEU A 36 -5.20 6.45 -8.34
CA LEU A 36 -4.24 7.48 -7.93
C LEU A 36 -3.01 7.54 -8.86
N LEU A 37 -2.55 6.39 -9.37
CA LEU A 37 -1.24 6.27 -10.03
C LEU A 37 -1.29 5.66 -11.44
N ASP A 38 -2.43 5.16 -11.90
CA ASP A 38 -2.59 4.38 -13.14
C ASP A 38 -1.71 3.11 -13.16
N VAL A 39 -1.56 2.47 -11.99
CA VAL A 39 -0.72 1.27 -11.82
C VAL A 39 -1.57 0.06 -11.46
N ALA A 40 -1.53 -0.96 -12.32
CA ALA A 40 -2.10 -2.26 -12.01
C ALA A 40 -1.17 -3.07 -11.09
N ILE A 41 -1.57 -3.25 -9.84
CA ILE A 41 -0.97 -4.23 -8.92
C ILE A 41 -1.54 -5.60 -9.28
N ASP A 42 -0.76 -6.69 -9.44
CA ASP A 42 -1.26 -8.04 -9.78
C ASP A 42 -1.37 -9.00 -8.56
N TRP A 43 -0.48 -8.82 -7.58
CA TRP A 43 -0.44 -9.49 -6.29
C TRP A 43 0.29 -8.61 -5.29
N MET A 44 0.11 -8.87 -4.00
CA MET A 44 0.79 -8.12 -2.94
C MET A 44 1.04 -9.01 -1.72
N SER A 45 1.99 -8.60 -0.89
CA SER A 45 2.30 -9.25 0.39
C SER A 45 1.87 -8.36 1.54
N TYR A 46 1.24 -8.97 2.54
CA TYR A 46 0.94 -8.29 3.79
C TYR A 46 2.24 -7.89 4.51
N VAL A 47 2.34 -6.63 4.93
CA VAL A 47 3.48 -6.11 5.71
C VAL A 47 3.11 -6.03 7.18
N GLY A 48 1.94 -5.46 7.49
CA GLY A 48 1.51 -5.25 8.86
C GLY A 48 0.23 -4.43 8.96
N ASP A 49 -0.19 -4.21 10.20
CA ASP A 49 -1.30 -3.36 10.59
C ASP A 49 -0.78 -2.31 11.58
N TRP A 50 -1.12 -1.04 11.36
CA TRP A 50 -0.75 0.09 12.22
C TRP A 50 -1.99 0.89 12.61
N LEU A 51 -1.93 1.52 13.78
CA LEU A 51 -2.98 2.45 14.19
C LEU A 51 -2.82 3.77 13.41
N GLU A 52 -3.92 4.23 12.83
CA GLU A 52 -4.04 5.53 12.16
C GLU A 52 -5.22 6.27 12.78
N GLY A 53 -4.95 7.11 13.79
CA GLY A 53 -6.01 7.75 14.57
C GLY A 53 -6.88 6.74 15.32
N ASP A 54 -8.16 6.70 14.99
CA ASP A 54 -9.17 5.75 15.51
C ASP A 54 -9.39 4.54 14.58
N ALA A 55 -8.63 4.45 13.49
CA ALA A 55 -8.71 3.38 12.50
C ALA A 55 -7.45 2.49 12.48
N LEU A 56 -7.55 1.38 11.74
CA LEU A 56 -6.45 0.47 11.45
C LEU A 56 -6.03 0.63 9.99
N CYS A 57 -4.77 0.99 9.76
CA CYS A 57 -4.16 1.04 8.44
C CYS A 57 -3.40 -0.25 8.17
N ARG A 58 -3.83 -1.00 7.15
CA ARG A 58 -3.16 -2.22 6.71
C ARG A 58 -2.25 -1.92 5.54
N VAL A 59 -0.96 -2.23 5.67
CA VAL A 59 0.03 -1.99 4.62
C VAL A 59 0.35 -3.29 3.88
N TYR A 60 0.43 -3.15 2.56
CA TYR A 60 0.89 -4.19 1.66
C TYR A 60 2.11 -3.72 0.85
N GLY A 61 2.97 -4.66 0.52
CA GLY A 61 4.18 -4.44 -0.27
C GLY A 61 4.21 -5.34 -1.49
N ARG A 62 4.71 -4.82 -2.61
CA ARG A 62 4.98 -5.58 -3.83
C ARG A 62 6.37 -5.25 -4.34
N PRO A 63 7.27 -6.24 -4.50
CA PRO A 63 8.53 -6.02 -5.20
C PRO A 63 8.26 -5.79 -6.68
N LEU A 64 8.93 -4.79 -7.26
CA LEU A 64 8.87 -4.49 -8.68
C LEU A 64 10.26 -4.70 -9.28
N GLU A 65 10.32 -5.36 -10.43
CA GLU A 65 11.59 -5.50 -11.17
C GLU A 65 12.01 -4.16 -11.78
N VAL A 66 11.03 -3.40 -12.28
CA VAL A 66 11.21 -2.07 -12.86
C VAL A 66 10.08 -1.17 -12.36
N PRO A 67 10.37 0.01 -11.78
CA PRO A 67 9.34 0.96 -11.37
C PRO A 67 8.55 1.46 -12.60
N PRO A 68 7.21 1.29 -12.64
CA PRO A 68 6.41 1.82 -13.74
C PRO A 68 6.41 3.35 -13.75
N ALA A 69 6.10 3.92 -14.92
CA ALA A 69 5.78 5.33 -15.00
C ALA A 69 4.49 5.60 -14.20
N LEU A 70 4.52 6.62 -13.34
CA LEU A 70 3.37 7.01 -12.53
C LEU A 70 2.59 8.08 -13.28
N ARG A 71 1.26 7.94 -13.32
CA ARG A 71 0.36 9.01 -13.77
C ARG A 71 -0.51 9.40 -12.60
N ALA A 72 -0.16 10.53 -12.00
CA ALA A 72 -0.88 11.06 -10.87
C ALA A 72 -2.22 11.66 -11.29
N ALA A 73 -3.23 11.57 -10.41
CA ALA A 73 -4.42 12.40 -10.51
C ALA A 73 -4.08 13.91 -10.39
N ASP A 74 -4.97 14.78 -10.88
CA ASP A 74 -4.76 16.22 -10.90
C ASP A 74 -4.41 16.79 -9.52
N GLY A 75 -3.31 17.56 -9.45
CA GLY A 75 -2.85 18.20 -8.22
C GLY A 75 -1.98 17.32 -7.31
N ILE A 76 -1.66 16.09 -7.71
CA ILE A 76 -0.77 15.18 -6.98
C ILE A 76 0.59 15.11 -7.71
N GLU A 77 1.67 15.27 -6.95
CA GLU A 77 3.03 14.98 -7.42
C GLU A 77 3.41 13.56 -6.98
N THR A 78 3.88 12.74 -7.92
CA THR A 78 4.29 11.35 -7.64
C THR A 78 5.75 11.14 -7.98
N ARG A 79 6.48 10.45 -7.09
CA ARG A 79 7.87 10.07 -7.36
C ARG A 79 8.20 8.73 -6.73
N TRP A 80 9.13 8.01 -7.36
CA TRP A 80 9.83 6.90 -6.73
C TRP A 80 10.91 7.45 -5.80
N LEU A 81 11.14 6.75 -4.69
CA LEU A 81 12.12 7.09 -3.68
C LEU A 81 13.11 5.93 -3.54
N THR A 82 14.39 6.28 -3.39
CA THR A 82 15.44 5.35 -3.02
C THR A 82 15.49 5.16 -1.50
N GLU A 83 16.09 4.05 -1.05
CA GLU A 83 16.31 3.81 0.37
C GLU A 83 17.18 4.91 1.02
N ASP A 84 18.15 5.46 0.29
CA ASP A 84 18.97 6.57 0.78
C ASP A 84 18.14 7.84 1.02
N GLU A 85 17.25 8.20 0.08
CA GLU A 85 16.32 9.33 0.25
C GLU A 85 15.38 9.12 1.45
N LEU A 86 14.89 7.89 1.65
CA LEU A 86 14.04 7.54 2.78
C LEU A 86 14.76 7.68 4.13
N ASN A 87 16.09 7.53 4.13
CA ASN A 87 16.95 7.61 5.31
C ASN A 87 17.55 9.02 5.54
N GLU A 88 17.21 10.01 4.71
CA GLU A 88 17.68 11.38 4.90
C GLU A 88 17.17 11.97 6.24
N PRO A 89 18.02 12.68 7.00
CA PRO A 89 17.60 13.31 8.24
C PRO A 89 16.42 14.27 8.03
N GLY A 90 15.30 13.99 8.69
CA GLY A 90 14.08 14.81 8.61
C GLY A 90 13.04 14.31 7.62
N PHE A 91 13.37 13.35 6.75
CA PHE A 91 12.41 12.80 5.78
C PHE A 91 11.19 12.17 6.46
N ALA A 92 11.39 11.50 7.60
CA ALA A 92 10.28 10.95 8.40
C ALA A 92 9.27 12.03 8.87
N ALA A 93 9.69 13.28 9.04
CA ALA A 93 8.78 14.38 9.40
C ALA A 93 7.97 14.91 8.20
N GLU A 94 8.32 14.51 6.98
CA GLU A 94 7.56 14.80 5.76
C GLU A 94 6.46 13.75 5.51
N MET A 95 6.42 12.66 6.26
CA MET A 95 5.36 11.64 6.19
C MET A 95 4.13 12.10 6.97
N LEU A 96 2.95 11.82 6.43
CA LEU A 96 1.70 12.30 7.01
C LEU A 96 1.33 11.56 8.31
N THR A 97 1.57 10.26 8.37
CA THR A 97 0.89 9.38 9.34
C THR A 97 1.80 8.87 10.45
N GLY A 98 3.12 8.82 10.19
CA GLY A 98 4.16 8.47 11.14
C GLY A 98 4.48 6.97 11.24
N PHE A 99 3.64 6.09 10.71
CA PHE A 99 3.91 4.63 10.69
C PHE A 99 4.78 4.19 9.52
N GLU A 100 4.92 5.03 8.48
CA GLU A 100 5.54 4.71 7.20
C GLU A 100 6.99 4.24 7.37
N GLY A 101 7.73 4.85 8.29
CA GLY A 101 9.11 4.45 8.59
C GLY A 101 9.22 3.03 9.15
N ASP A 102 8.34 2.66 10.09
CA ASP A 102 8.30 1.32 10.68
C ASP A 102 7.86 0.27 9.64
N ALA A 103 6.84 0.60 8.84
CA ALA A 103 6.39 -0.26 7.75
C ALA A 103 7.48 -0.50 6.68
N LEU A 104 8.29 0.51 6.34
CA LEU A 104 9.45 0.37 5.44
C LEU A 104 10.54 -0.52 6.04
N GLN A 105 10.92 -0.27 7.30
CA GLN A 105 11.91 -1.08 8.00
C GLN A 105 11.50 -2.54 8.03
N ARG A 106 10.23 -2.80 8.34
CA ARG A 106 9.65 -4.14 8.33
C ARG A 106 9.64 -4.77 6.95
N TRP A 107 9.32 -4.01 5.90
CA TRP A 107 9.33 -4.50 4.53
C TRP A 107 10.74 -4.86 4.03
N LEU A 108 11.71 -3.99 4.27
CA LEU A 108 13.06 -4.08 3.71
C LEU A 108 13.99 -5.01 4.50
N HIS A 109 13.89 -5.04 5.83
CA HIS A 109 14.94 -5.63 6.68
C HIS A 109 14.48 -6.78 7.57
N GLU A 110 13.18 -7.00 7.76
CA GLU A 110 12.72 -8.16 8.53
C GLU A 110 12.65 -9.43 7.66
N PRO A 111 13.18 -10.57 8.14
CA PRO A 111 13.06 -11.86 7.46
C PRO A 111 11.64 -12.42 7.61
N ILE A 112 10.70 -11.86 6.87
CA ILE A 112 9.30 -12.33 6.85
C ILE A 112 9.13 -13.35 5.72
N ARG A 113 8.56 -14.52 6.02
CA ARG A 113 8.00 -15.41 4.98
C ARG A 113 6.75 -14.73 4.42
N ARG A 114 6.91 -14.03 3.29
CA ARG A 114 5.85 -13.25 2.66
C ARG A 114 4.85 -14.19 1.99
N GLY A 115 3.66 -14.33 2.58
CA GLY A 115 2.52 -14.93 1.90
C GLY A 115 2.00 -13.97 0.82
N ILE A 116 1.54 -14.51 -0.31
CA ILE A 116 0.99 -13.74 -1.42
C ILE A 116 -0.53 -13.69 -1.27
N GLY A 117 -1.10 -12.48 -1.31
CA GLY A 117 -2.53 -12.23 -1.38
C GLY A 117 -2.94 -11.77 -2.79
N LEU A 118 -4.16 -12.16 -3.19
CA LEU A 118 -4.83 -11.77 -4.44
C LEU A 118 -6.23 -11.25 -4.13
N SER A 119 -6.75 -10.31 -4.94
CA SER A 119 -8.17 -9.94 -4.89
C SER A 119 -9.07 -11.13 -5.25
N GLN A 120 -10.35 -11.07 -4.82
CA GLN A 120 -11.33 -12.13 -5.09
C GLN A 120 -11.44 -12.45 -6.59
N GLN A 121 -11.55 -11.40 -7.40
CA GLN A 121 -11.62 -11.50 -8.86
C GLN A 121 -10.44 -12.30 -9.44
N ARG A 122 -9.22 -12.09 -8.93
CA ARG A 122 -8.01 -12.77 -9.40
C ARG A 122 -7.82 -14.17 -8.82
N ALA A 123 -8.30 -14.40 -7.62
CA ALA A 123 -8.32 -15.73 -7.02
C ALA A 123 -9.32 -16.68 -7.70
N GLY A 124 -10.12 -16.20 -8.66
CA GLY A 124 -11.17 -16.98 -9.32
C GLY A 124 -12.40 -17.23 -8.42
N LEU A 125 -12.46 -16.54 -7.27
CA LEU A 125 -13.59 -16.52 -6.35
C LEU A 125 -14.49 -15.38 -6.82
N LYS A 126 -15.45 -15.72 -7.69
CA LYS A 126 -16.29 -14.78 -8.46
C LYS A 126 -16.87 -13.61 -7.65
N GLY A 127 -16.94 -12.44 -8.31
CA GLY A 127 -17.90 -11.38 -8.00
C GLY A 127 -19.31 -11.65 -8.54
#